data_AF-A0A2E4P9S2-F1
#
_entry.id   AF-A0A2E4P9S2-F1
#
_cell.length_a   1.000
_cell.length_b   1.000
_cell.length_c   1.000
_cell.angle_alpha   90.00
_cell.angle_beta   90.00
_cell.angle_gamma   90.00
#
_symmetry.space_group_name_H-M   'P 1'
#
loop_
_entity.id
_entity.type
_entity.pdbx_description
1 polymer ?
#
loop_
_entity_poly.entity_id
_entity_poly.type
_entity_poly.pdbx_seq_one_letter_code
_entity_poly.pdbx_strand_id
1 'polypeptide(L)'
;MKKIIALPLALFILSCGSSQIAQKNYAKADVAKYMNTITPADLKKHLFIVAGDEMEGRNTGTEGQKKAGRYLISQYEENGISYPKGAENFYQPVPSAFMARAFSPKLNDSENIWAFIEGTEKPEEILVISAHYDHVGMKNGEIYNGADDDGSGTVALLEIALAFMQAKKDGYGPKRSILFLHVTGEEHGLHGSRYYSENPLFPIENTIADLNIDMIGRRDDDHKDNGNYVYIIGSDRLSTELHNINEAANEKYTKLELDYRYNDRNDPNRFYFRSDHYNFAKHGIPIIFYFNGVHADYHKPGDTPDKIEYDLLAKRAQLAFATAWELANRENRPVVDKNGE
;
A
#
# COMPACT_ATOMS: atom_id res chain seq x y z
N MET A 1 49.36 -38.83 -54.78
CA MET A 1 47.96 -38.37 -54.93
C MET A 1 47.31 -38.35 -53.55
N LYS A 2 47.23 -37.19 -52.89
CA LYS A 2 46.44 -37.01 -51.65
C LYS A 2 45.38 -35.96 -51.94
N LYS A 3 44.11 -36.37 -51.96
CA LYS A 3 42.96 -35.48 -52.19
C LYS A 3 42.64 -34.79 -50.87
N ILE A 4 42.75 -33.45 -50.84
CA ILE A 4 42.25 -32.62 -49.75
C ILE A 4 40.78 -32.33 -50.05
N ILE A 5 39.89 -32.83 -49.19
CA ILE A 5 38.46 -32.53 -49.24
C ILE A 5 38.24 -31.33 -48.33
N ALA A 6 37.87 -30.19 -48.90
CA ALA A 6 37.44 -29.00 -48.15
C ALA A 6 35.94 -29.12 -47.87
N LEU A 7 35.57 -29.11 -46.58
CA LEU A 7 34.19 -29.06 -46.10
C LEU A 7 33.81 -27.59 -45.87
N PRO A 8 32.66 -27.08 -46.35
CA PRO A 8 32.26 -25.71 -46.07
C PRO A 8 31.66 -25.63 -44.67
N LEU A 9 32.20 -24.72 -43.86
CA LEU A 9 31.70 -24.41 -42.53
C LEU A 9 30.47 -23.48 -42.68
N ALA A 10 29.27 -24.01 -42.45
CA ALA A 10 28.05 -23.21 -42.43
C ALA A 10 27.99 -22.42 -41.11
N LEU A 11 28.17 -21.09 -41.18
CA LEU A 11 27.87 -20.20 -40.06
C LEU A 11 26.35 -20.11 -39.86
N PHE A 12 25.86 -20.70 -38.79
CA PHE A 12 24.52 -20.42 -38.26
C PHE A 12 24.55 -19.06 -37.55
N ILE A 13 23.97 -18.04 -38.18
CA ILE A 13 23.71 -16.76 -37.55
C ILE A 13 22.45 -16.94 -36.68
N LEU A 14 22.64 -17.17 -35.38
CA LEU A 14 21.59 -17.09 -34.38
C LEU A 14 21.16 -15.62 -34.25
N SER A 15 20.08 -15.26 -34.93
CA SER A 15 19.36 -14.01 -34.71
C SER A 15 18.70 -14.06 -33.33
N CYS A 16 19.40 -13.55 -32.30
CA CYS A 16 18.78 -13.14 -31.06
C CYS A 16 17.81 -11.99 -31.35
N GLY A 17 16.54 -12.31 -31.59
CA GLY A 17 15.47 -11.34 -31.58
C GLY A 17 15.26 -10.87 -30.15
N SER A 18 16.01 -9.84 -29.74
CA SER A 18 15.65 -9.05 -28.57
C SER A 18 14.27 -8.46 -28.85
N SER A 19 13.25 -9.03 -28.22
CA SER A 19 11.91 -8.46 -28.22
C SER A 19 11.98 -7.22 -27.34
N GLN A 20 12.47 -6.11 -27.90
CA GLN A 20 12.19 -4.80 -27.33
C GLN A 20 10.68 -4.64 -27.40
N ILE A 21 10.00 -4.95 -26.29
CA ILE A 21 8.63 -4.51 -26.09
C ILE A 21 8.69 -3.00 -26.27
N ALA A 22 8.18 -2.49 -27.39
CA ALA A 22 8.12 -1.07 -27.65
C ALA A 22 7.36 -0.44 -26.47
N GLN A 23 8.07 0.28 -25.61
CA GLN A 23 7.47 0.89 -24.43
C GLN A 23 6.39 1.85 -24.92
N LYS A 24 5.15 1.57 -24.51
CA LYS A 24 4.04 2.47 -24.80
C LYS A 24 4.34 3.82 -24.18
N ASN A 25 4.01 4.89 -24.89
CA ASN A 25 4.12 6.24 -24.34
C ASN A 25 3.14 6.40 -23.17
N TYR A 26 3.65 6.48 -21.94
CA TYR A 26 2.84 6.63 -20.72
C TYR A 26 2.02 7.92 -20.70
N ALA A 27 2.41 8.95 -21.44
CA ALA A 27 1.58 10.14 -21.64
C ALA A 27 0.25 9.84 -22.38
N LYS A 28 0.15 8.67 -23.02
CA LYS A 28 -1.08 8.16 -23.65
C LYS A 28 -1.82 7.13 -22.80
N ALA A 29 -1.36 6.83 -21.58
CA ALA A 29 -2.10 5.95 -20.68
C ALA A 29 -3.37 6.66 -20.21
N ASP A 30 -4.51 5.99 -20.32
CA ASP A 30 -5.75 6.47 -19.72
C ASP A 30 -5.74 6.08 -18.24
N VAL A 31 -5.20 6.96 -17.40
CA VAL A 31 -5.09 6.73 -15.94
C VAL A 31 -6.48 6.57 -15.32
N ALA A 32 -7.47 7.33 -15.80
CA ALA A 32 -8.84 7.26 -15.29
C ALA A 32 -9.45 5.88 -15.56
N LYS A 33 -9.15 5.24 -16.70
CA LYS A 33 -9.58 3.86 -16.98
C LYS A 33 -9.18 2.88 -15.87
N TYR A 34 -7.93 2.92 -15.42
CA TYR A 34 -7.42 1.99 -14.39
C TYR A 34 -7.85 2.41 -12.99
N MET A 35 -7.82 3.71 -12.70
CA MET A 35 -8.33 4.26 -11.45
C MET A 35 -9.78 3.86 -11.19
N ASN A 36 -10.63 3.91 -12.23
CA ASN A 36 -12.04 3.55 -12.14
C ASN A 36 -12.30 2.03 -12.02
N THR A 37 -11.27 1.18 -12.04
CA THR A 37 -11.44 -0.23 -11.65
C THR A 37 -11.54 -0.41 -10.14
N ILE A 38 -11.10 0.58 -9.35
CA ILE A 38 -11.31 0.59 -7.90
C ILE A 38 -12.75 1.00 -7.65
N THR A 39 -13.63 0.01 -7.44
CA THR A 39 -15.07 0.24 -7.32
C THR A 39 -15.59 0.11 -5.89
N PRO A 40 -16.65 0.86 -5.53
CA PRO A 40 -17.34 0.68 -4.24
C PRO A 40 -17.81 -0.77 -4.01
N ALA A 41 -18.19 -1.47 -5.08
CA ALA A 41 -18.70 -2.84 -5.00
C ALA A 41 -17.60 -3.84 -4.64
N ASP A 42 -16.43 -3.74 -5.26
CA ASP A 42 -15.30 -4.62 -5.00
C ASP A 42 -14.71 -4.36 -3.61
N LEU A 43 -14.53 -3.08 -3.24
CA LEU A 43 -14.13 -2.69 -1.88
C LEU A 43 -15.08 -3.26 -0.82
N LYS A 44 -16.40 -3.16 -1.05
CA LYS A 44 -17.41 -3.75 -0.18
C LYS A 44 -17.29 -5.26 -0.08
N LYS A 45 -17.18 -5.94 -1.21
CA LYS A 45 -17.02 -7.41 -1.25
C LYS A 45 -15.81 -7.86 -0.43
N HIS A 46 -14.66 -7.24 -0.62
CA HIS A 46 -13.43 -7.57 0.10
C HIS A 46 -13.56 -7.25 1.60
N LEU A 47 -14.16 -6.10 1.94
CA LEU A 47 -14.23 -5.64 3.32
C LEU A 47 -15.17 -6.49 4.19
N PHE A 48 -16.29 -6.96 3.63
CA PHE A 48 -17.18 -7.89 4.33
C PHE A 48 -16.51 -9.23 4.67
N ILE A 49 -15.42 -9.59 3.98
CA ILE A 49 -14.62 -10.78 4.28
C ILE A 49 -13.52 -10.42 5.29
N VAL A 50 -12.70 -9.41 4.99
CA VAL A 50 -11.56 -9.01 5.85
C VAL A 50 -12.02 -8.58 7.24
N ALA A 51 -13.12 -7.84 7.33
CA ALA A 51 -13.74 -7.42 8.59
C ALA A 51 -14.99 -8.23 8.96
N GLY A 52 -15.13 -9.44 8.43
CA GLY A 52 -16.16 -10.38 8.84
C GLY A 52 -15.84 -11.07 10.17
N ASP A 53 -16.87 -11.54 10.87
CA ASP A 53 -16.74 -12.23 12.17
C ASP A 53 -15.83 -13.46 12.11
N GLU A 54 -15.74 -14.12 10.95
CA GLU A 54 -14.84 -15.26 10.72
C GLU A 54 -13.35 -14.93 10.90
N MET A 55 -13.00 -13.64 10.80
CA MET A 55 -11.65 -13.11 11.00
C MET A 55 -11.37 -12.74 12.46
N GLU A 56 -12.33 -12.93 13.38
CA GLU A 56 -12.14 -12.82 14.83
C GLU A 56 -11.45 -11.50 15.27
N GLY A 57 -11.70 -10.41 14.54
CA GLY A 57 -11.10 -9.10 14.78
C GLY A 57 -9.59 -8.99 14.52
N ARG A 58 -9.01 -9.94 13.78
CA ARG A 58 -7.65 -9.88 13.22
C ARG A 58 -6.53 -9.51 14.21
N ASN A 59 -6.61 -9.97 15.47
CA ASN A 59 -5.54 -9.67 16.43
C ASN A 59 -4.19 -10.20 15.99
N THR A 60 -3.13 -9.44 16.25
CA THR A 60 -1.77 -9.73 15.83
C THR A 60 -1.34 -11.16 16.17
N GLY A 61 -0.96 -11.93 15.15
CA GLY A 61 -0.49 -13.31 15.25
C GLY A 61 -1.56 -14.35 15.63
N THR A 62 -2.85 -13.98 15.63
CA THR A 62 -3.95 -14.92 15.87
C THR A 62 -4.47 -15.57 14.59
N GLU A 63 -5.27 -16.63 14.72
CA GLU A 63 -5.83 -17.32 13.56
C GLU A 63 -6.73 -16.42 12.70
N GLY A 64 -7.46 -15.49 13.32
CA GLY A 64 -8.24 -14.46 12.63
C GLY A 64 -7.41 -13.62 11.67
N GLN A 65 -6.26 -13.11 12.13
CA GLN A 65 -5.32 -12.39 11.29
C GLN A 65 -4.79 -13.28 10.16
N LYS A 66 -4.36 -14.51 10.47
CA LYS A 66 -3.81 -15.43 9.46
C LYS A 66 -4.84 -15.78 8.38
N LYS A 67 -6.12 -15.90 8.74
CA LYS A 67 -7.22 -16.09 7.77
C LYS A 67 -7.33 -14.89 6.83
N ALA A 68 -7.29 -13.67 7.36
CA ALA A 68 -7.28 -12.45 6.54
C ALA A 68 -6.06 -12.41 5.61
N GLY A 69 -4.88 -12.75 6.12
CA GLY A 69 -3.66 -12.78 5.30
C GLY A 69 -3.71 -13.80 4.16
N ARG A 70 -4.21 -15.02 4.42
CA ARG A 70 -4.43 -16.02 3.37
C ARG A 70 -5.43 -15.54 2.32
N TYR A 71 -6.49 -14.84 2.74
CA TYR A 71 -7.46 -14.27 1.81
C TYR A 71 -6.80 -13.23 0.90
N LEU A 72 -6.06 -12.26 1.46
CA LEU A 72 -5.37 -11.23 0.68
C LEU A 72 -4.40 -11.85 -0.34
N ILE A 73 -3.61 -12.84 0.08
CA ILE A 73 -2.69 -13.56 -0.81
C ILE A 73 -3.42 -14.27 -1.94
N SER A 74 -4.56 -14.93 -1.65
CA SER A 74 -5.34 -15.58 -2.71
C SER A 74 -5.79 -14.57 -3.76
N GLN A 75 -6.20 -13.37 -3.35
CA GLN A 75 -6.62 -12.32 -4.29
C GLN A 75 -5.45 -11.83 -5.16
N TYR A 76 -4.24 -11.74 -4.60
CA TYR A 76 -3.04 -11.43 -5.39
C TYR A 76 -2.69 -12.53 -6.39
N GLU A 77 -2.68 -13.79 -5.95
CA GLU A 77 -2.38 -14.95 -6.79
C GLU A 77 -3.39 -15.11 -7.94
N GLU A 78 -4.68 -15.01 -7.65
CA GLU A 78 -5.78 -15.07 -8.63
C GLU A 78 -5.65 -14.00 -9.72
N ASN A 79 -5.04 -12.84 -9.39
CA ASN A 79 -4.85 -11.73 -10.31
C ASN A 79 -3.47 -11.69 -10.98
N GLY A 80 -2.58 -12.63 -10.65
CA GLY A 80 -1.24 -12.74 -11.22
C GLY A 80 -0.24 -11.71 -10.69
N ILE A 81 -0.47 -11.20 -9.47
CA ILE A 81 0.49 -10.35 -8.76
C ILE A 81 1.40 -11.28 -7.93
N SER A 82 2.71 -11.15 -8.09
CA SER A 82 3.69 -11.98 -7.40
C SER A 82 4.19 -11.30 -6.12
N TYR A 83 5.00 -12.00 -5.33
CA TYR A 83 5.82 -11.42 -4.27
C TYR A 83 7.19 -10.94 -4.82
N PRO A 84 7.96 -10.15 -4.06
CA PRO A 84 9.28 -9.68 -4.45
C PRO A 84 10.25 -10.80 -4.85
N LYS A 85 11.08 -10.56 -5.89
CA LYS A 85 12.21 -11.45 -6.19
C LYS A 85 13.20 -11.43 -5.02
N GLY A 86 13.55 -12.61 -4.50
CA GLY A 86 14.42 -12.75 -3.33
C GLY A 86 13.67 -13.08 -2.04
N ALA A 87 12.35 -12.93 -2.01
CA ALA A 87 11.51 -13.52 -0.97
C ALA A 87 11.19 -15.00 -1.29
N GLU A 88 10.90 -15.79 -0.26
CA GLU A 88 10.50 -17.19 -0.42
C GLU A 88 9.02 -17.33 -0.81
N ASN A 89 8.17 -16.45 -0.27
CA ASN A 89 6.73 -16.40 -0.47
C ASN A 89 6.20 -14.98 -0.18
N PHE A 90 4.88 -14.82 -0.08
CA PHE A 90 4.22 -13.53 0.19
C PHE A 90 4.39 -12.98 1.61
N TYR A 91 4.96 -13.76 2.54
CA TYR A 91 5.11 -13.34 3.93
C TYR A 91 6.53 -12.85 4.23
N GLN A 92 6.61 -11.79 5.02
CA GLN A 92 7.79 -11.44 5.80
C GLN A 92 7.50 -11.78 7.27
N PRO A 93 8.10 -12.84 7.84
CA PRO A 93 7.89 -13.19 9.23
C PRO A 93 8.34 -12.07 10.17
N VAL A 94 7.51 -11.73 11.15
CA VAL A 94 7.77 -10.78 12.24
C VAL A 94 7.77 -11.56 13.55
N PRO A 95 8.95 -11.87 14.11
CA PRO A 95 9.03 -12.70 15.32
C PRO A 95 8.41 -12.02 16.54
N SER A 96 7.67 -12.77 17.37
CA SER A 96 7.15 -12.36 18.67
C SER A 96 8.22 -11.70 19.55
N ALA A 97 9.46 -12.20 19.47
CA ALA A 97 10.59 -11.65 20.20
C ALA A 97 10.92 -10.20 19.79
N PHE A 98 10.74 -9.83 18.52
CA PHE A 98 10.92 -8.45 18.04
C PHE A 98 9.79 -7.52 18.51
N MET A 99 8.58 -8.08 18.66
CA MET A 99 7.40 -7.35 19.14
C MET A 99 7.31 -7.28 20.66
N ALA A 100 8.23 -7.92 21.39
CA ALA A 100 8.22 -7.92 22.85
C ALA A 100 8.42 -6.51 23.41
N ARG A 101 7.49 -6.07 24.25
CA ARG A 101 7.55 -4.79 24.97
C ARG A 101 7.37 -5.01 26.47
N ALA A 102 8.12 -4.26 27.27
CA ALA A 102 7.95 -4.28 28.72
C ALA A 102 6.50 -3.87 29.08
N PHE A 103 5.90 -4.59 30.02
CA PHE A 103 4.55 -4.33 30.53
C PHE A 103 3.41 -4.44 29.49
N SER A 104 3.66 -5.04 28.32
CA SER A 104 2.63 -5.33 27.31
C SER A 104 2.35 -6.84 27.23
N PRO A 105 1.15 -7.27 26.81
CA PRO A 105 0.87 -8.67 26.54
C PRO A 105 1.86 -9.25 25.53
N LYS A 106 2.22 -10.53 25.71
CA LYS A 106 3.04 -11.24 24.72
C LYS A 106 2.19 -11.51 23.48
N LEU A 107 2.62 -11.00 22.33
CA LEU A 107 2.05 -11.32 21.02
C LEU A 107 2.60 -12.65 20.49
N ASN A 108 1.86 -13.30 19.60
CA ASN A 108 2.36 -14.47 18.85
C ASN A 108 3.31 -14.02 17.74
N ASP A 109 4.01 -14.96 17.11
CA ASP A 109 4.64 -14.69 15.82
C ASP A 109 3.57 -14.26 14.82
N SER A 110 3.94 -13.34 13.94
CA SER A 110 3.06 -12.77 12.94
C SER A 110 3.87 -12.46 11.68
N GLU A 111 3.26 -11.84 10.67
CA GLU A 111 3.85 -11.67 9.36
C GLU A 111 3.36 -10.36 8.71
N ASN A 112 4.23 -9.62 8.04
CA ASN A 112 3.77 -8.70 6.99
C ASN A 112 3.45 -9.50 5.72
N ILE A 113 2.65 -8.93 4.82
CA ILE A 113 2.38 -9.48 3.48
C ILE A 113 2.88 -8.49 2.44
N TRP A 114 3.71 -8.96 1.51
CA TRP A 114 4.24 -8.16 0.41
C TRP A 114 3.77 -8.65 -0.96
N ALA A 115 2.94 -7.87 -1.64
CA ALA A 115 2.71 -8.08 -3.07
C ALA A 115 3.60 -7.12 -3.87
N PHE A 116 3.99 -7.52 -5.08
CA PHE A 116 5.02 -6.82 -5.83
C PHE A 116 4.71 -6.78 -7.31
N ILE A 117 4.79 -5.59 -7.88
CA ILE A 117 4.78 -5.37 -9.32
C ILE A 117 6.14 -4.78 -9.69
N GLU A 118 6.98 -5.61 -10.32
CA GLU A 118 8.29 -5.19 -10.81
C GLU A 118 8.16 -4.11 -11.90
N GLY A 119 8.96 -3.05 -11.74
CA GLY A 119 9.06 -1.91 -12.64
C GLY A 119 9.74 -2.25 -13.96
N THR A 120 9.38 -1.52 -15.02
CA THR A 120 9.88 -1.79 -16.38
C THR A 120 11.14 -1.01 -16.76
N GLU A 121 11.48 0.08 -16.07
CA GLU A 121 12.62 0.96 -16.39
C GLU A 121 13.60 1.11 -15.23
N LYS A 122 13.07 1.22 -14.00
CA LYS A 122 13.83 1.44 -12.76
C LYS A 122 13.40 0.43 -11.70
N PRO A 123 13.55 -0.88 -11.95
CA PRO A 123 13.05 -1.93 -11.06
C PRO A 123 13.64 -1.88 -9.65
N GLU A 124 14.79 -1.25 -9.47
CA GLU A 124 15.45 -1.01 -8.19
C GLU A 124 14.82 0.11 -7.37
N GLU A 125 14.11 1.07 -7.99
CA GLU A 125 13.40 2.14 -7.29
C GLU A 125 12.05 1.62 -6.80
N ILE A 126 11.81 1.68 -5.49
CA ILE A 126 10.63 1.07 -4.85
C ILE A 126 9.67 2.16 -4.38
N LEU A 127 8.46 2.19 -4.93
CA LEU A 127 7.34 2.87 -4.29
C LEU A 127 6.70 1.90 -3.31
N VAL A 128 6.56 2.30 -2.04
CA VAL A 128 5.80 1.53 -1.05
C VAL A 128 4.40 2.11 -0.95
N ILE A 129 3.39 1.25 -0.96
CA ILE A 129 2.02 1.59 -0.57
C ILE A 129 1.65 0.65 0.56
N SER A 130 1.28 1.20 1.70
CA SER A 130 1.15 0.46 2.96
C SER A 130 -0.22 0.66 3.61
N ALA A 131 -0.64 -0.37 4.36
CA ALA A 131 -1.83 -0.39 5.20
C ALA A 131 -1.63 -1.49 6.24
N HIS A 132 -2.16 -1.35 7.46
CA HIS A 132 -2.12 -2.47 8.41
C HIS A 132 -3.33 -3.36 8.22
N TYR A 133 -3.13 -4.68 8.38
CA TYR A 133 -4.21 -5.66 8.19
C TYR A 133 -4.61 -6.36 9.49
N ASP A 134 -3.90 -6.08 10.58
CA ASP A 134 -4.30 -6.50 11.92
C ASP A 134 -5.26 -5.49 12.57
N HIS A 135 -5.93 -5.94 13.63
CA HIS A 135 -6.75 -5.09 14.49
C HIS A 135 -6.70 -5.63 15.94
N VAL A 136 -7.62 -5.21 16.82
CA VAL A 136 -7.54 -5.48 18.27
C VAL A 136 -8.16 -6.80 18.75
N GLY A 137 -8.77 -7.60 17.86
CA GLY A 137 -9.29 -8.93 18.19
C GLY A 137 -10.66 -8.98 18.86
N MET A 138 -10.79 -9.91 19.81
CA MET A 138 -12.01 -10.12 20.58
C MET A 138 -11.80 -9.71 22.04
N LYS A 139 -12.80 -9.05 22.64
CA LYS A 139 -12.81 -8.71 24.07
C LYS A 139 -14.16 -9.08 24.66
N ASN A 140 -14.17 -9.82 25.77
CA ASN A 140 -15.40 -10.23 26.48
C ASN A 140 -16.45 -10.94 25.59
N GLY A 141 -16.00 -11.68 24.58
CA GLY A 141 -16.87 -12.38 23.63
C GLY A 141 -17.40 -11.52 22.48
N GLU A 142 -17.09 -10.22 22.46
CA GLU A 142 -17.41 -9.32 21.34
C GLU A 142 -16.24 -9.28 20.35
N ILE A 143 -16.57 -9.25 19.07
CA ILE A 143 -15.61 -9.11 17.97
C ILE A 143 -15.44 -7.62 17.67
N TYR A 144 -14.20 -7.18 17.53
CA TYR A 144 -13.87 -5.84 17.07
C TYR A 144 -13.51 -6.02 15.61
N ASN A 145 -14.45 -5.74 14.71
CA ASN A 145 -14.30 -6.08 13.30
C ASN A 145 -13.24 -5.23 12.59
N GLY A 146 -12.99 -4.01 13.06
CA GLY A 146 -11.99 -3.10 12.47
C GLY A 146 -12.27 -2.86 10.99
N ALA A 147 -13.51 -2.50 10.65
CA ALA A 147 -13.91 -2.30 9.27
C ALA A 147 -13.31 -1.03 8.68
N ASP A 148 -13.30 0.06 9.43
CA ASP A 148 -12.57 1.26 9.02
C ASP A 148 -11.10 1.14 9.38
N ASP A 149 -10.82 0.59 10.57
CA ASP A 149 -9.50 0.52 11.22
C ASP A 149 -8.93 -0.91 11.29
N ASP A 150 -8.03 -1.32 10.40
CA ASP A 150 -7.80 -0.73 9.09
C ASP A 150 -8.23 -1.68 7.95
N GLY A 151 -9.43 -2.24 8.12
CA GLY A 151 -10.07 -2.99 7.04
C GLY A 151 -10.19 -2.14 5.77
N SER A 152 -10.46 -0.84 5.90
CA SER A 152 -10.66 0.08 4.77
C SER A 152 -9.37 0.32 3.97
N GLY A 153 -8.25 0.60 4.64
CA GLY A 153 -6.94 0.73 4.01
C GLY A 153 -6.43 -0.58 3.45
N THR A 154 -6.63 -1.69 4.17
CA THR A 154 -6.32 -3.05 3.70
C THR A 154 -6.98 -3.34 2.34
N VAL A 155 -8.29 -3.14 2.21
CA VAL A 155 -8.97 -3.46 0.93
C VAL A 155 -8.68 -2.42 -0.15
N ALA A 156 -8.42 -1.17 0.22
CA ALA A 156 -7.98 -0.14 -0.72
C ALA A 156 -6.61 -0.51 -1.32
N LEU A 157 -5.65 -0.94 -0.50
CA LEU A 157 -4.32 -1.36 -0.94
C LEU A 157 -4.41 -2.54 -1.93
N LEU A 158 -5.27 -3.52 -1.65
CA LEU A 158 -5.54 -4.64 -2.56
C LEU A 158 -6.05 -4.13 -3.92
N GLU A 159 -7.10 -3.32 -3.94
CA GLU A 159 -7.72 -2.81 -5.17
C GLU A 159 -6.76 -1.92 -5.99
N ILE A 160 -5.94 -1.10 -5.32
CA ILE A 160 -4.88 -0.31 -5.98
C ILE A 160 -3.89 -1.25 -6.69
N ALA A 161 -3.48 -2.35 -6.05
CA ALA A 161 -2.59 -3.33 -6.67
C ALA A 161 -3.24 -4.00 -7.90
N LEU A 162 -4.52 -4.36 -7.81
CA LEU A 162 -5.28 -4.93 -8.93
C LEU A 162 -5.37 -3.95 -10.11
N ALA A 163 -5.61 -2.66 -9.83
CA ALA A 163 -5.63 -1.61 -10.85
C ALA A 163 -4.28 -1.47 -11.58
N PHE A 164 -3.16 -1.46 -10.84
CA PHE A 164 -1.82 -1.46 -11.45
C PHE A 164 -1.54 -2.73 -12.25
N MET A 165 -2.01 -3.88 -11.79
CA MET A 165 -1.83 -5.13 -12.52
C MET A 165 -2.65 -5.15 -13.81
N GLN A 166 -3.85 -4.58 -13.81
CA GLN A 166 -4.63 -4.39 -15.04
C GLN A 166 -3.91 -3.46 -16.02
N ALA A 167 -3.35 -2.35 -15.54
CA ALA A 167 -2.54 -1.46 -16.36
C ALA A 167 -1.32 -2.17 -16.97
N LYS A 168 -0.64 -3.02 -16.18
CA LYS A 168 0.47 -3.86 -16.65
C LYS A 168 0.05 -4.83 -17.74
N LYS A 169 -1.09 -5.52 -17.59
CA LYS A 169 -1.66 -6.41 -18.61
C LYS A 169 -1.97 -5.67 -19.92
N ASP A 170 -2.39 -4.41 -19.82
CA ASP A 170 -2.66 -3.54 -20.96
C ASP A 170 -1.39 -2.91 -21.57
N GLY A 171 -0.20 -3.20 -21.04
CA GLY A 171 1.10 -2.73 -21.53
C GLY A 171 1.55 -1.37 -20.96
N TYR A 172 0.96 -0.94 -19.84
CA TYR A 172 1.29 0.28 -19.10
C TYR A 172 1.68 -0.07 -17.64
N GLY A 173 2.53 -1.07 -17.45
CA GLY A 173 3.04 -1.43 -16.12
C GLY A 173 3.86 -0.30 -15.50
N PRO A 174 4.06 -0.24 -14.19
CA PRO A 174 4.81 0.88 -13.61
C PRO A 174 6.28 0.89 -14.10
N LYS A 175 6.87 2.08 -14.23
CA LYS A 175 8.31 2.21 -14.57
C LYS A 175 9.22 1.86 -13.40
N ARG A 176 8.84 2.29 -12.19
CA ARG A 176 9.41 1.87 -10.90
C ARG A 176 8.71 0.63 -10.39
N SER A 177 9.37 -0.11 -9.50
CA SER A 177 8.70 -1.20 -8.80
C SER A 177 7.74 -0.67 -7.74
N ILE A 178 6.64 -1.38 -7.52
CA ILE A 178 5.69 -1.07 -6.44
C ILE A 178 5.62 -2.25 -5.48
N LEU A 179 5.84 -1.96 -4.20
CA LEU A 179 5.65 -2.87 -3.08
C LEU A 179 4.33 -2.52 -2.38
N PHE A 180 3.37 -3.44 -2.42
CA PHE A 180 2.12 -3.34 -1.68
C PHE A 180 2.30 -4.09 -0.37
N LEU A 181 2.47 -3.34 0.72
CA LEU A 181 2.89 -3.87 2.01
C LEU A 181 1.74 -3.81 3.03
N HIS A 182 1.13 -4.96 3.29
CA HIS A 182 0.21 -5.10 4.42
C HIS A 182 1.03 -5.41 5.67
N VAL A 183 1.01 -4.50 6.65
CA VAL A 183 1.82 -4.63 7.87
C VAL A 183 1.01 -5.17 9.05
N THR A 184 1.71 -5.87 9.95
CA THR A 184 1.13 -6.46 11.16
C THR A 184 1.54 -5.70 12.42
N GLY A 185 0.78 -5.81 13.50
CA GLY A 185 1.16 -5.32 14.82
C GLY A 185 1.18 -3.79 14.91
N GLU A 186 0.41 -3.10 14.06
CA GLU A 186 0.23 -1.65 14.13
C GLU A 186 -0.32 -1.29 15.52
N GLU A 187 -1.40 -1.95 15.89
CA GLU A 187 -2.22 -1.73 17.09
C GLU A 187 -1.46 -1.91 18.41
N HIS A 188 -0.32 -2.59 18.34
CA HIS A 188 0.54 -2.90 19.49
C HIS A 188 1.86 -2.11 19.46
N GLY A 189 2.07 -1.24 18.48
CA GLY A 189 3.19 -0.31 18.41
C GLY A 189 3.93 -0.29 17.07
N LEU A 190 3.22 -0.33 15.95
CA LEU A 190 3.78 -0.20 14.59
C LEU A 190 4.83 -1.27 14.27
N HIS A 191 4.61 -2.49 14.76
CA HIS A 191 5.68 -3.50 14.82
C HIS A 191 6.10 -4.02 13.45
N GLY A 192 5.15 -4.26 12.55
CA GLY A 192 5.39 -4.82 11.24
C GLY A 192 6.08 -3.83 10.31
N SER A 193 5.61 -2.59 10.25
CA SER A 193 6.28 -1.52 9.49
C SER A 193 7.67 -1.22 10.04
N ARG A 194 7.85 -1.22 11.37
CA ARG A 194 9.18 -1.10 11.99
C ARG A 194 10.09 -2.26 11.61
N TYR A 195 9.56 -3.49 11.64
CA TYR A 195 10.35 -4.66 11.25
C TYR A 195 10.80 -4.56 9.79
N TYR A 196 9.90 -4.18 8.88
CA TYR A 196 10.24 -3.97 7.47
C TYR A 196 11.28 -2.85 7.31
N SER A 197 11.09 -1.68 7.92
CA SER A 197 12.00 -0.55 7.72
C SER A 197 13.41 -0.80 8.28
N GLU A 198 13.53 -1.60 9.34
CA GLU A 198 14.81 -2.01 9.94
C GLU A 198 15.43 -3.25 9.28
N ASN A 199 14.62 -4.09 8.61
CA ASN A 199 15.05 -5.33 7.96
C ASN A 199 14.45 -5.46 6.56
N PRO A 200 14.64 -4.47 5.67
CA PRO A 200 13.95 -4.45 4.39
C PRO A 200 14.58 -5.45 3.42
N LEU A 201 13.75 -6.03 2.55
CA LEU A 201 14.25 -6.91 1.49
C LEU A 201 15.05 -6.12 0.44
N PHE A 202 14.62 -4.90 0.15
CA PHE A 202 15.32 -3.95 -0.71
C PHE A 202 16.10 -2.96 0.14
N PRO A 203 17.27 -2.44 -0.30
CA PRO A 203 17.95 -1.37 0.42
C PRO A 203 16.98 -0.20 0.68
N ILE A 204 16.88 0.26 1.93
CA ILE A 204 15.86 1.24 2.35
C ILE A 204 15.97 2.57 1.58
N GLU A 205 17.18 2.93 1.17
CA GLU A 205 17.50 4.11 0.37
C GLU A 205 16.93 4.05 -1.06
N ASN A 206 16.52 2.87 -1.52
CA ASN A 206 15.86 2.70 -2.79
C ASN A 206 14.35 2.95 -2.72
N THR A 207 13.78 3.05 -1.52
CA THR A 207 12.38 3.45 -1.35
C THR A 207 12.23 4.94 -1.69
N ILE A 208 11.45 5.23 -2.73
CA ILE A 208 11.28 6.60 -3.24
C ILE A 208 10.24 7.40 -2.48
N ALA A 209 9.25 6.73 -1.91
CA ALA A 209 8.19 7.27 -1.08
C ALA A 209 7.40 6.11 -0.44
N ASP A 210 6.66 6.41 0.62
CA ASP A 210 5.62 5.56 1.19
C ASP A 210 4.26 6.27 1.15
N LEU A 211 3.24 5.57 0.66
CA LEU A 211 1.85 6.01 0.68
C LEU A 211 1.07 5.10 1.63
N ASN A 212 0.90 5.56 2.86
CA ASN A 212 0.20 4.83 3.92
C ASN A 212 -1.28 5.19 3.91
N ILE A 213 -2.12 4.17 3.91
CA ILE A 213 -3.57 4.29 3.90
C ILE A 213 -4.05 3.65 5.18
N ASP A 214 -4.71 4.43 6.03
CA ASP A 214 -5.28 3.92 7.26
C ASP A 214 -6.54 4.73 7.61
N MET A 215 -7.65 4.02 7.84
CA MET A 215 -8.98 4.58 8.11
C MET A 215 -9.47 5.60 7.07
N ILE A 216 -9.83 5.12 5.87
CA ILE A 216 -10.36 5.95 4.78
C ILE A 216 -11.79 5.61 4.38
N GLY A 217 -12.52 4.83 5.18
CA GLY A 217 -13.88 4.36 4.89
C GLY A 217 -14.99 5.14 5.58
N ARG A 218 -14.73 5.90 6.66
CA ARG A 218 -15.76 6.67 7.37
C ARG A 218 -15.32 8.10 7.69
N ARG A 219 -16.28 9.03 7.69
CA ARG A 219 -16.07 10.41 8.16
C ARG A 219 -16.02 10.55 9.68
N ASP A 220 -15.27 11.57 10.10
CA ASP A 220 -15.19 12.02 11.48
C ASP A 220 -16.34 12.96 11.86
N ASP A 221 -16.32 13.37 13.12
CA ASP A 221 -17.35 14.19 13.71
C ASP A 221 -17.33 15.66 13.25
N ASP A 222 -16.20 16.13 12.72
CA ASP A 222 -16.01 17.50 12.23
C ASP A 222 -16.51 17.64 10.78
N HIS A 223 -16.61 16.52 10.05
CA HIS A 223 -17.05 16.44 8.66
C HIS A 223 -18.44 15.82 8.47
N LYS A 224 -19.31 15.91 9.49
CA LYS A 224 -20.68 15.36 9.47
C LYS A 224 -21.51 15.78 8.25
N ASP A 225 -21.30 17.00 7.77
CA ASP A 225 -22.08 17.58 6.68
C ASP A 225 -21.43 17.41 5.29
N ASN A 226 -20.15 17.05 5.22
CA ASN A 226 -19.42 16.84 3.96
C ASN A 226 -18.42 15.70 4.07
N GLY A 227 -18.74 14.53 3.51
CA GLY A 227 -17.81 13.39 3.48
C GLY A 227 -16.74 13.46 2.39
N ASN A 228 -16.78 14.44 1.48
CA ASN A 228 -15.88 14.53 0.33
C ASN A 228 -14.52 15.16 0.67
N TYR A 229 -13.85 14.62 1.68
CA TYR A 229 -12.55 15.06 2.16
C TYR A 229 -11.63 13.86 2.43
N VAL A 230 -10.35 14.16 2.67
CA VAL A 230 -9.36 13.26 3.24
C VAL A 230 -8.29 14.09 3.96
N TYR A 231 -7.82 13.61 5.11
CA TYR A 231 -6.63 14.16 5.74
C TYR A 231 -5.38 13.73 5.00
N ILE A 232 -4.54 14.71 4.67
CA ILE A 232 -3.22 14.47 4.07
C ILE A 232 -2.15 14.83 5.08
N ILE A 233 -1.53 13.82 5.68
CA ILE A 233 -0.54 13.99 6.75
C ILE A 233 0.86 13.66 6.21
N GLY A 234 1.84 14.52 6.47
CA GLY A 234 3.25 14.33 6.14
C GLY A 234 3.68 14.66 4.71
N SER A 235 2.73 14.92 3.79
CA SER A 235 3.01 15.07 2.34
C SER A 235 4.08 16.10 1.97
N ASP A 236 4.24 17.14 2.79
CA ASP A 236 5.18 18.24 2.56
C ASP A 236 6.26 18.33 3.65
N ARG A 237 6.38 17.34 4.56
CA ARG A 237 7.37 17.42 5.66
C ARG A 237 8.79 17.14 5.21
N LEU A 238 8.96 16.22 4.26
CA LEU A 238 10.27 15.84 3.70
C LEU A 238 10.45 16.28 2.25
N SER A 239 9.37 16.31 1.46
CA SER A 239 9.41 16.59 0.03
C SER A 239 8.32 17.56 -0.40
N THR A 240 8.70 18.77 -0.83
CA THR A 240 7.76 19.71 -1.48
C THR A 240 7.17 19.11 -2.76
N GLU A 241 7.95 18.29 -3.46
CA GLU A 241 7.49 17.67 -4.71
C GLU A 241 6.41 16.61 -4.48
N LEU A 242 6.51 15.78 -3.43
CA LEU A 242 5.49 14.79 -3.09
C LEU A 242 4.13 15.45 -2.83
N HIS A 243 4.11 16.55 -2.07
CA HIS A 243 2.91 17.36 -1.85
C HIS A 243 2.28 17.83 -3.16
N ASN A 244 3.08 18.45 -4.04
CA ASN A 244 2.60 18.97 -5.32
C ASN A 244 2.08 17.87 -6.26
N ILE A 245 2.67 16.67 -6.22
CA ILE A 245 2.17 15.51 -6.98
C ILE A 245 0.77 15.12 -6.50
N ASN A 246 0.57 15.05 -5.18
CA ASN A 246 -0.73 14.72 -4.60
C ASN A 246 -1.80 15.78 -4.93
N GLU A 247 -1.46 17.07 -4.77
CA GLU A 247 -2.33 18.19 -5.15
C GLU A 247 -2.78 18.09 -6.62
N ALA A 248 -1.82 17.86 -7.53
CA ALA A 248 -2.11 17.74 -8.96
C ALA A 248 -2.94 16.50 -9.30
N ALA A 249 -2.69 15.36 -8.64
CA ALA A 249 -3.49 14.16 -8.79
C ALA A 249 -4.93 14.39 -8.32
N ASN A 250 -5.11 15.01 -7.15
CA ASN A 250 -6.43 15.34 -6.63
C ASN A 250 -7.19 16.31 -7.54
N GLU A 251 -6.54 17.40 -7.93
CA GLU A 251 -7.12 18.42 -8.82
C GLU A 251 -7.49 17.81 -10.18
N LYS A 252 -6.76 16.81 -10.67
CA LYS A 252 -7.07 16.20 -11.96
C LYS A 252 -8.21 15.18 -11.89
N TYR A 253 -8.30 14.38 -10.83
CA TYR A 253 -9.12 13.17 -10.85
C TYR A 253 -10.24 13.15 -9.81
N THR A 254 -9.95 13.48 -8.55
CA THR A 254 -10.87 13.18 -7.44
C THR A 254 -11.58 14.42 -6.90
N LYS A 255 -10.93 15.59 -6.87
CA LYS A 255 -11.52 16.81 -6.29
C LYS A 255 -12.03 16.58 -4.86
N LEU A 256 -11.26 15.86 -4.05
CA LEU A 256 -11.48 15.78 -2.61
C LEU A 256 -11.03 17.10 -1.98
N GLU A 257 -11.69 17.50 -0.90
CA GLU A 257 -11.15 18.50 0.01
C GLU A 257 -9.95 17.88 0.74
N LEU A 258 -8.75 18.42 0.49
CA LEU A 258 -7.54 17.96 1.14
C LEU A 258 -7.34 18.74 2.43
N ASP A 259 -7.62 18.11 3.56
CA ASP A 259 -7.51 18.72 4.88
C ASP A 259 -6.12 18.45 5.46
N TYR A 260 -5.42 19.52 5.81
CA TYR A 260 -4.06 19.48 6.35
C TYR A 260 -4.00 19.71 7.87
N ARG A 261 -5.15 19.77 8.56
CA ARG A 261 -5.24 20.00 10.00
C ARG A 261 -4.27 19.15 10.82
N TYR A 262 -4.26 17.84 10.57
CA TYR A 262 -3.40 16.89 11.29
C TYR A 262 -1.95 16.82 10.77
N ASN A 263 -1.64 17.56 9.70
CA ASN A 263 -0.27 17.76 9.26
C ASN A 263 0.44 18.89 10.06
N ASP A 264 -0.31 19.73 10.79
CA ASP A 264 0.28 20.75 11.68
C ASP A 264 1.18 20.08 12.73
N ARG A 265 2.40 20.62 12.89
CA ARG A 265 3.39 20.15 13.87
C ARG A 265 2.93 20.39 15.31
N ASN A 266 2.05 21.37 15.51
CA ASN A 266 1.51 21.75 16.82
C ASN A 266 0.16 21.10 17.11
N ASP A 267 -0.36 20.24 16.23
CA ASP A 267 -1.59 19.49 16.51
C ASP A 267 -1.39 18.62 17.79
N PRO A 268 -2.28 18.75 18.79
CA PRO A 268 -2.13 18.05 20.06
C PRO A 268 -2.35 16.54 19.95
N ASN A 269 -3.06 16.05 18.92
CA ASN A 269 -3.30 14.62 18.72
C ASN A 269 -2.09 13.89 18.17
N ARG A 270 -1.19 14.63 17.50
CA ARG A 270 0.10 14.13 17.01
C ARG A 270 -0.05 12.94 16.04
N PHE A 271 -1.09 12.94 15.19
CA PHE A 271 -1.38 11.85 14.25
C PHE A 271 -0.24 11.50 13.29
N TYR A 272 0.63 12.44 12.96
CA TYR A 272 1.88 12.17 12.20
C TYR A 272 2.77 11.08 12.81
N PHE A 273 2.65 10.79 14.10
CA PHE A 273 3.48 9.81 14.79
C PHE A 273 2.75 8.49 15.08
N ARG A 274 1.52 8.34 14.58
CA ARG A 274 0.55 7.34 15.10
C ARG A 274 0.21 6.21 14.14
N SER A 275 0.83 6.13 12.96
CA SER A 275 0.60 5.05 12.00
C SER A 275 1.89 4.67 11.28
N ASP A 276 1.86 3.61 10.49
CA ASP A 276 3.01 2.87 9.97
C ASP A 276 3.98 3.69 9.11
N HIS A 277 3.47 4.69 8.38
CA HIS A 277 4.29 5.66 7.62
C HIS A 277 5.44 6.25 8.44
N TYR A 278 5.24 6.44 9.75
CA TYR A 278 6.23 7.09 10.59
C TYR A 278 7.53 6.28 10.65
N ASN A 279 7.47 4.94 10.53
CA ASN A 279 8.68 4.12 10.47
C ASN A 279 9.47 4.35 9.18
N PHE A 280 8.84 4.68 8.06
CA PHE A 280 9.54 5.11 6.84
C PHE A 280 10.10 6.53 6.96
N ALA A 281 9.31 7.47 7.51
CA ALA A 281 9.74 8.86 7.69
C ALA A 281 11.00 9.00 8.56
N LYS A 282 11.18 8.14 9.58
CA LYS A 282 12.42 8.08 10.39
C LYS A 282 13.68 7.77 9.59
N HIS A 283 13.54 7.08 8.45
CA HIS A 283 14.64 6.77 7.54
C HIS A 283 14.79 7.84 6.44
N GLY A 284 14.12 8.99 6.55
CA GLY A 284 14.20 10.08 5.58
C GLY A 284 13.42 9.82 4.30
N ILE A 285 12.51 8.85 4.29
CA ILE A 285 11.66 8.55 3.13
C ILE A 285 10.46 9.51 3.14
N PRO A 286 10.20 10.25 2.05
CA PRO A 286 8.98 11.04 1.90
C PRO A 286 7.72 10.19 2.03
N ILE A 287 6.74 10.64 2.83
CA ILE A 287 5.51 9.89 3.06
C ILE A 287 4.26 10.72 2.77
N ILE A 288 3.17 10.04 2.46
CA ILE A 288 1.80 10.56 2.65
C ILE A 288 1.04 9.55 3.49
N PHE A 289 0.43 10.03 4.57
CA PHE A 289 -0.58 9.30 5.31
C PHE A 289 -1.97 9.83 4.93
N TYR A 290 -2.73 8.99 4.22
CA TYR A 290 -4.15 9.20 3.93
C TYR A 290 -4.98 8.69 5.09
N PHE A 291 -5.66 9.61 5.76
CA PHE A 291 -6.46 9.35 6.97
C PHE A 291 -7.80 10.05 6.84
N ASN A 292 -8.85 9.56 7.51
CA ASN A 292 -10.15 10.22 7.47
C ASN A 292 -10.72 10.59 8.86
N GLY A 293 -9.86 10.56 9.88
CA GLY A 293 -10.22 10.96 11.24
C GLY A 293 -10.78 9.80 12.06
N VAL A 294 -10.94 10.01 13.36
CA VAL A 294 -11.55 9.02 14.24
C VAL A 294 -13.06 9.20 14.30
N HIS A 295 -13.78 8.10 14.50
CA HIS A 295 -15.24 8.09 14.61
C HIS A 295 -15.72 7.42 15.90
N ALA A 296 -17.03 7.50 16.18
CA ALA A 296 -17.63 7.02 17.43
C ALA A 296 -17.35 5.53 17.73
N ASP A 297 -17.15 4.71 16.70
CA ASP A 297 -16.85 3.29 16.80
C ASP A 297 -15.35 2.93 16.78
N TYR A 298 -14.42 3.90 16.76
CA TYR A 298 -12.97 3.62 16.74
C TYR A 298 -12.56 2.75 17.93
N HIS A 299 -11.85 1.64 17.66
CA HIS A 299 -11.51 0.58 18.62
C HIS A 299 -12.73 0.02 19.39
N LYS A 300 -13.89 -0.14 18.73
CA LYS A 300 -15.11 -0.71 19.33
C LYS A 300 -15.74 -1.78 18.43
N PRO A 301 -16.57 -2.69 19.00
CA PRO A 301 -17.29 -3.70 18.22
C PRO A 301 -18.20 -3.13 17.12
N GLY A 302 -18.59 -1.86 17.25
CA GLY A 302 -19.42 -1.18 16.26
C GLY A 302 -18.69 -0.77 14.99
N ASP A 303 -17.38 -0.97 14.86
CA ASP A 303 -16.66 -0.65 13.62
C ASP A 303 -16.84 -1.76 12.58
N THR A 304 -18.02 -1.77 11.97
CA THR A 304 -18.51 -2.86 11.11
C THR A 304 -18.63 -2.44 9.64
N PRO A 305 -18.48 -3.38 8.68
CA PRO A 305 -18.48 -3.07 7.24
C PRO A 305 -19.73 -2.36 6.72
N ASP A 306 -20.88 -2.56 7.35
CA ASP A 306 -22.15 -1.93 6.96
C ASP A 306 -22.17 -0.41 7.16
N LYS A 307 -21.26 0.15 7.97
CA LYS A 307 -21.17 1.59 8.25
C LYS A 307 -20.21 2.36 7.34
N ILE A 308 -19.54 1.67 6.43
CA ILE A 308 -18.54 2.24 5.53
C ILE A 308 -19.22 3.03 4.41
N GLU A 309 -18.68 4.21 4.11
CA GLU A 309 -19.12 5.08 3.01
C GLU A 309 -18.40 4.68 1.72
N TYR A 310 -18.79 3.55 1.12
CA TYR A 310 -18.03 2.91 0.03
C TYR A 310 -17.75 3.78 -1.21
N ASP A 311 -18.65 4.70 -1.58
CA ASP A 311 -18.41 5.64 -2.67
C ASP A 311 -17.26 6.61 -2.34
N LEU A 312 -17.15 7.03 -1.08
CA LEU A 312 -16.08 7.89 -0.59
C LEU A 312 -14.79 7.11 -0.35
N LEU A 313 -14.87 5.88 0.17
CA LEU A 313 -13.73 4.95 0.26
C LEU A 313 -13.07 4.76 -1.11
N ALA A 314 -13.87 4.44 -2.14
CA ALA A 314 -13.39 4.29 -3.49
C ALA A 314 -12.70 5.55 -3.98
N LYS A 315 -13.33 6.71 -3.77
CA LYS A 315 -12.77 8.00 -4.20
C LYS A 315 -11.44 8.34 -3.52
N ARG A 316 -11.27 8.01 -2.24
CA ARG A 316 -10.01 8.21 -1.49
C ARG A 316 -8.92 7.23 -1.95
N ALA A 317 -9.27 5.96 -2.16
CA ALA A 317 -8.36 4.96 -2.73
C ALA A 317 -7.92 5.33 -4.16
N GLN A 318 -8.81 5.92 -4.96
CA GLN A 318 -8.52 6.44 -6.30
C GLN A 318 -7.52 7.61 -6.28
N LEU A 319 -7.56 8.49 -5.27
CA LEU A 319 -6.54 9.51 -5.07
C LEU A 319 -5.18 8.87 -4.78
N ALA A 320 -5.11 7.92 -3.84
CA ALA A 320 -3.88 7.20 -3.54
C ALA A 320 -3.32 6.49 -4.79
N PHE A 321 -4.17 5.84 -5.59
CA PHE A 321 -3.79 5.26 -6.89
C PHE A 321 -3.24 6.30 -7.86
N ALA A 322 -3.91 7.44 -8.02
CA ALA A 322 -3.50 8.48 -8.96
C ALA A 322 -2.15 9.10 -8.55
N THR A 323 -1.95 9.37 -7.27
CA THR A 323 -0.67 9.82 -6.73
C THR A 323 0.43 8.77 -6.93
N ALA A 324 0.13 7.50 -6.64
CA ALA A 324 1.05 6.39 -6.89
C ALA A 324 1.41 6.25 -8.37
N TRP A 325 0.45 6.46 -9.27
CA TRP A 325 0.65 6.38 -10.72
C TRP A 325 1.67 7.40 -11.19
N GLU A 326 1.54 8.64 -10.73
CA GLU A 326 2.50 9.71 -11.04
C GLU A 326 3.89 9.38 -10.47
N LEU A 327 3.98 8.95 -9.21
CA LEU A 327 5.24 8.55 -8.57
C LEU A 327 5.94 7.39 -9.29
N ALA A 328 5.18 6.37 -9.69
CA ALA A 328 5.70 5.18 -10.32
C ALA A 328 6.19 5.42 -11.76
N ASN A 329 5.68 6.46 -12.45
CA ASN A 329 5.90 6.66 -13.89
C ASN A 329 6.60 7.98 -14.28
N ARG A 330 6.79 8.91 -13.34
CA ARG A 330 7.59 10.13 -13.57
C ARG A 330 9.07 9.83 -13.79
N GLU A 331 9.79 10.75 -14.43
CA GLU A 331 11.22 10.57 -14.71
C GLU A 331 12.05 10.48 -13.43
N ASN A 332 11.94 11.47 -12.54
CA ASN A 332 12.75 11.56 -11.32
C ASN A 332 11.96 11.15 -10.08
N ARG A 333 12.60 10.46 -9.14
CA ARG A 333 12.02 10.20 -7.81
C ARG A 333 11.85 11.52 -7.03
N PRO A 334 10.89 11.62 -6.09
CA PRO A 334 10.76 12.79 -5.24
C PRO A 334 12.05 13.11 -4.49
N VAL A 335 12.38 14.39 -4.39
CA VAL A 335 13.55 14.86 -3.65
C VAL A 335 13.19 15.12 -2.19
N VAL A 336 14.12 14.81 -1.29
CA VAL A 336 14.06 15.25 0.11
C VAL A 336 14.70 16.64 0.18
N ASP A 337 13.87 17.67 0.31
CA ASP A 337 14.29 19.09 0.32
C ASP A 337 13.96 19.81 1.64
N LYS A 338 13.36 19.09 2.59
CA LYS A 338 13.02 19.56 3.93
C LYS A 338 13.56 18.60 4.99
N ASN A 339 13.64 19.06 6.24
CA ASN A 339 14.25 18.31 7.33
C ASN A 339 13.29 17.35 8.08
N GLY A 340 12.01 17.28 7.68
CA GLY A 340 11.04 16.37 8.29
C GLY A 340 10.55 16.76 9.68
N GLU A 341 11.19 17.75 10.32
CA GLU A 341 10.70 18.34 11.57
C GLU A 341 9.32 18.94 11.39
#